data_AF-A0A085LW61-F1
#
_entry.id   AF-A0A085LW61-F1
#
_cell.length_a   1.000
_cell.length_b   1.000
_cell.length_c   1.000
_cell.angle_alpha   90.00
_cell.angle_beta   90.00
_cell.angle_gamma   90.00
#
_symmetry.space_group_name_H-M   'P 1'
#
loop_
_entity.id
_entity.type
_entity.pdbx_description
1 polymer ?
#
loop_
_entity_poly.entity_id
_entity_poly.type
_entity_poly.pdbx_seq_one_letter_code
_entity_poly.pdbx_strand_id
1 'polypeptide(L)' 'MSADQETPSTTFSESILTSDTWAQIKRRSIMRCGTRRTMLDSYFSEFMWRRRLQPGVDVLENILHEIAAYWPPE' A
#
# COMPACT_ATOMS: atom_id res chain seq x y z
N MET A 1 -4.64 -51.57 37.55
CA MET A 1 -4.41 -51.65 36.08
C MET A 1 -5.73 -51.24 35.44
N SER A 2 -5.90 -50.12 34.76
CA SER A 2 -4.94 -49.24 34.09
C SER A 2 -5.35 -47.78 34.30
N ALA A 3 -4.35 -46.95 34.54
CA ALA A 3 -4.42 -45.52 34.26
C ALA A 3 -4.19 -45.32 32.76
N ASP A 4 -4.87 -44.34 32.17
CA ASP A 4 -4.41 -43.43 31.12
C ASP A 4 -5.63 -42.86 30.39
N GLN A 5 -6.15 -41.76 30.95
CA GLN A 5 -7.02 -40.86 30.21
C GLN A 5 -6.11 -39.91 29.43
N GLU A 6 -5.84 -40.26 28.18
CA GLU A 6 -5.14 -39.42 27.22
C GLU A 6 -6.01 -38.20 26.94
N THR A 7 -5.51 -37.03 27.32
CA THR A 7 -6.13 -35.73 27.03
C THR A 7 -6.12 -35.54 25.52
N PRO A 8 -7.25 -35.19 24.87
CA PRO A 8 -7.20 -34.78 23.48
C PRO A 8 -6.45 -33.45 23.46
N SER A 9 -5.17 -33.53 23.10
CA SER A 9 -4.31 -32.41 22.77
C SER A 9 -5.13 -31.41 21.96
N THR A 10 -5.47 -30.28 22.58
CA THR A 10 -5.89 -29.08 21.88
C THR A 10 -4.76 -28.76 20.94
N THR A 11 -4.82 -29.32 19.73
CA THR A 11 -4.04 -28.87 18.61
C THR A 11 -4.49 -27.44 18.42
N PHE A 12 -3.68 -26.53 18.97
CA PHE A 12 -3.59 -25.16 18.51
C PHE A 12 -3.37 -25.30 17.00
N SER A 13 -4.48 -25.28 16.27
CA SER A 13 -4.47 -25.30 14.81
C SER A 13 -3.93 -23.93 14.47
N GLU A 14 -2.61 -23.88 14.39
CA GLU A 14 -1.80 -22.82 13.84
C GLU A 14 -2.57 -22.32 12.63
N SER A 15 -3.09 -21.10 12.76
CA SER A 15 -4.11 -20.56 11.87
C SER A 15 -3.50 -20.38 10.49
N ILE A 16 -3.50 -21.44 9.69
CA ILE A 16 -3.26 -21.36 8.26
C ILE A 16 -4.49 -20.66 7.72
N LEU A 17 -4.40 -19.34 7.59
CA LEU A 17 -5.37 -18.54 6.87
C LEU A 17 -5.60 -19.25 5.53
N THR A 18 -6.76 -19.88 5.38
CA THR A 18 -7.12 -20.54 4.13
C THR A 18 -7.02 -19.51 3.00
N SER A 19 -6.68 -19.95 1.79
CA SER A 19 -6.50 -19.07 0.62
C SER A 19 -7.67 -18.07 0.47
N ASP A 20 -8.89 -18.52 0.75
CA ASP A 20 -10.10 -17.70 0.71
C ASP A 20 -10.12 -16.60 1.77
N THR A 21 -9.65 -16.90 2.99
CA THR A 21 -9.55 -15.93 4.08
C THR A 21 -8.51 -14.86 3.75
N TRP A 22 -7.36 -15.25 3.20
CA TRP A 22 -6.33 -14.32 2.75
C TRP A 22 -6.82 -13.43 1.59
N ALA A 23 -7.51 -14.01 0.61
CA ALA A 23 -8.08 -13.28 -0.51
C ALA A 23 -9.13 -12.25 -0.05
N GLN A 24 -9.93 -12.58 0.96
CA GLN A 24 -10.90 -11.66 1.56
C GLN A 24 -10.23 -10.52 2.33
N ILE A 25 -9.22 -10.81 3.15
CA ILE A 25 -8.45 -9.79 3.88
C ILE A 25 -7.77 -8.83 2.91
N LYS A 26 -7.13 -9.35 1.85
CA LYS A 26 -6.49 -8.54 0.81
C LYS A 26 -7.50 -7.66 0.08
N ARG A 27 -8.65 -8.21 -0.32
CA ARG A 27 -9.74 -7.43 -0.94
C ARG A 27 -10.24 -6.33 -0.02
N ARG A 28 -10.44 -6.62 1.27
CA ARG A 28 -10.90 -5.65 2.26
C ARG A 28 -9.86 -4.55 2.52
N SER A 29 -8.57 -4.89 2.53
CA SER A 29 -7.46 -3.94 2.63
C SER A 29 -7.40 -3.04 1.40
N ILE A 30 -7.50 -3.60 0.19
CA ILE A 30 -7.54 -2.81 -1.06
C ILE A 30 -8.77 -1.90 -1.10
N MET A 31 -9.94 -2.35 -0.66
CA MET A 31 -11.13 -1.50 -0.66
C MET A 31 -11.07 -0.38 0.39
N ARG A 32 -10.43 -0.62 1.54
CA ARG A 32 -10.32 0.36 2.64
C ARG A 32 -9.15 1.32 2.49
N CYS A 33 -8.01 0.79 2.09
CA CYS A 33 -6.71 1.47 2.11
C CYS A 33 -6.02 1.45 0.74
N GLY A 34 -6.59 0.77 -0.26
CA GLY A 34 -6.02 0.76 -1.60
C GLY A 34 -6.27 2.08 -2.31
N THR A 35 -5.25 2.54 -3.03
CA THR A 35 -5.38 3.66 -3.95
C THR A 35 -6.46 3.34 -4.97
N ARG A 36 -7.48 4.20 -5.09
CA ARG A 36 -8.50 4.04 -6.13
C ARG A 36 -7.80 3.87 -7.47
N ARG A 37 -8.24 2.91 -8.29
CA ARG A 37 -7.58 2.59 -9.57
C ARG A 37 -7.43 3.84 -10.46
N THR A 38 -8.41 4.74 -10.42
CA THR A 38 -8.40 6.04 -11.12
C THR A 38 -7.31 7.02 -10.65
N MET A 39 -6.79 6.85 -9.43
CA MET A 39 -5.72 7.68 -8.88
C MET A 39 -4.33 7.08 -9.10
N LEU A 40 -4.22 5.84 -9.61
CA LEU A 40 -2.91 5.20 -9.82
C LEU A 40 -2.02 6.01 -10.75
N ASP A 41 -2.58 6.53 -11.85
CA ASP A 41 -1.82 7.32 -12.81
C ASP A 41 -1.35 8.66 -12.21
N SER A 42 -2.20 9.30 -11.39
CA SER A 42 -1.85 10.53 -10.68
C SER A 42 -0.76 10.29 -9.64
N TYR A 43 -0.88 9.24 -8.82
CA TYR A 43 0.14 8.86 -7.84
C TYR A 43 1.46 8.46 -8.51
N PHE A 44 1.41 7.74 -9.63
CA PHE A 44 2.60 7.36 -10.37
C PHE A 44 3.30 8.59 -10.96
N SER A 45 2.52 9.52 -11.52
CA SER A 45 3.04 10.79 -12.04
C SER A 45 3.70 11.62 -10.94
N GLU A 46 3.05 11.75 -9.78
CA GLU A 46 3.60 12.44 -8.60
C GLU A 46 4.90 11.77 -8.11
N PHE A 47 4.92 10.44 -8.03
CA PHE A 47 6.11 9.70 -7.62
C PHE A 47 7.28 9.89 -8.59
N MET A 48 7.03 9.77 -9.89
CA MET A 48 8.05 9.99 -10.91
C MET A 48 8.54 11.43 -10.92
N TRP A 49 7.67 12.41 -10.66
CA TRP A 49 8.02 13.80 -10.51
C TRP A 49 8.92 14.03 -9.29
N ARG A 50 8.54 13.51 -8.11
CA ARG A 50 9.36 13.61 -6.88
C ARG A 50 10.76 13.02 -7.03
N ARG A 51 10.91 11.94 -7.82
CA ARG A 51 12.23 11.34 -8.09
C ARG A 51 13.17 12.25 -8.86
N ARG A 52 12.66 13.26 -9.57
CA ARG A 52 13.48 14.24 -10.31
C ARG A 52 13.95 15.38 -9.42
N LEU A 53 13.33 15.58 -8.26
CA LEU A 53 13.73 16.61 -7.31
C LEU A 53 15.10 16.28 -6.73
N GLN A 54 16.02 17.22 -6.82
CA GLN A 54 17.30 17.11 -6.13
C GLN A 54 17.11 17.30 -4.61
N PRO A 55 17.92 16.64 -3.76
CA PRO A 55 17.88 16.86 -2.33
C PRO A 55 18.08 18.35 -1.99
N GLY A 56 17.20 18.90 -1.15
CA GLY A 56 17.26 20.31 -0.72
C GLY A 56 16.58 21.31 -1.66
N VAL A 57 15.96 20.85 -2.76
CA VAL A 57 15.12 21.69 -3.61
C VAL A 57 13.76 21.91 -2.94
N ASP A 58 13.34 23.16 -2.88
CA ASP A 58 11.99 23.51 -2.42
C ASP A 58 10.95 23.02 -3.44
N VAL A 59 10.00 22.24 -2.95
CA VAL A 59 8.98 21.57 -3.77
C VAL A 59 8.06 22.59 -4.44
N LEU A 60 7.68 23.65 -3.71
CA LEU A 60 6.77 24.67 -4.21
C LEU A 60 7.46 25.50 -5.31
N GLU A 61 8.68 25.94 -5.06
CA GLU A 61 9.46 26.73 -6.00
C GLU A 61 9.75 25.97 -7.30
N ASN A 62 10.01 24.66 -7.22
CA ASN A 62 10.20 23.83 -8.41
C ASN A 62 8.91 23.70 -9.24
N ILE A 63 7.76 23.54 -8.58
CA ILE A 63 6.46 23.51 -9.27
C ILE A 63 6.20 24.83 -9.99
N LEU A 64 6.44 25.96 -9.31
CA LEU A 64 6.25 27.28 -9.91
C LEU A 64 7.15 27.48 -11.13
N HIS A 65 8.43 27.08 -11.05
CA HIS A 65 9.33 27.11 -12.20
C HIS A 65 8.88 26.23 -13.35
N GLU A 66 8.44 24.99 -13.09
CA GLU A 66 7.94 24.10 -14.14
C GLU A 66 6.66 24.65 -14.80
N ILE A 67 5.75 25.25 -14.01
CA ILE A 67 4.55 25.92 -14.53
C ILE A 67 4.95 27.10 -15.41
N ALA A 68 5.86 27.96 -14.94
CA ALA A 68 6.31 29.13 -15.70
C ALA A 68 7.06 28.72 -16.99
N ALA A 69 7.79 27.60 -16.98
CA ALA A 69 8.44 27.07 -18.17
C ALA A 69 7.44 26.52 -19.19
N TYR A 70 6.34 25.94 -18.73
CA TYR A 70 5.27 25.41 -19.57
C TYR A 70 4.32 26.50 -20.10
N TRP A 71 4.02 27.48 -19.25
CA TRP A 71 3.15 28.61 -19.52
C TRP A 71 3.87 29.92 -19.18
N PRO A 72 4.77 30.37 -20.06
CA PRO A 72 5.51 31.61 -19.82
C PRO A 72 4.55 32.80 -19.76
N PRO A 73 4.74 33.72 -18.80
CA PRO A 73 3.98 34.97 -18.77
C PRO A 73 4.30 35.80 -20.03
N GLU A 74 3.29 36.51 -20.54
CA GLU A 74 3.45 37.49 -21.64
C GLU A 74 4.35 38.67 -21.24
#